data_AF-A0A1B2JI47-F1
#
_entry.id   AF-A0A1B2JI47-F1
#
_cell.length_a   1.000
_cell.length_b   1.000
_cell.length_c   1.000
_cell.angle_alpha   90.00
_cell.angle_beta   90.00
_cell.angle_gamma   90.00
#
_symmetry.space_group_name_H-M   'P 1'
#
loop_
_entity.id
_entity.type
_entity.pdbx_description
1 polymer ?
#
loop_
_entity_poly.entity_id
_entity_poly.type
_entity_poly.pdbx_seq_one_letter_code
_entity_poly.pdbx_strand_id
1 'polypeptide(L)'
;MNRVIIVGQKETGKIALLKRLFEGVTERSDEDDNSGLILSNVPLSTRYYSCNLDFMVDQYADSNEWADWCQEILGVEALDLREAVNGIIFVFDFSSNSILQDLTRLSEVYDQIEQEFLLRNKDSIQWEGIKLAIGLSRSPVAQQVLDEVYDTSLEKGIELVDLSIDSQENDYGEAAGIRRVKEILETCSWPDVVKLR
;
A
#
# COMPACT_ATOMS: atom_id res chain seq x y z
N MET A 1 1.67 17.48 -2.90
CA MET A 1 1.51 16.50 -4.00
C MET A 1 1.16 15.18 -3.33
N ASN A 2 0.13 14.47 -3.79
CA ASN A 2 -0.33 13.26 -3.13
C ASN A 2 0.47 12.05 -3.63
N ARG A 3 1.34 11.48 -2.81
CA ARG A 3 2.28 10.43 -3.22
C ARG A 3 2.06 9.14 -2.46
N VAL A 4 2.05 8.02 -3.18
CA VAL A 4 1.92 6.68 -2.61
C VAL A 4 3.03 5.81 -3.15
N ILE A 5 3.71 5.07 -2.29
CA ILE A 5 4.61 4.01 -2.72
C ILE A 5 3.80 2.71 -2.77
N ILE A 6 3.86 1.99 -3.89
CA ILE A 6 3.33 0.64 -4.01
C ILE A 6 4.48 -0.32 -4.28
N VAL A 7 4.77 -1.16 -3.31
CA VAL A 7 5.90 -2.10 -3.34
C VAL A 7 5.39 -3.53 -3.16
N GLY A 8 6.05 -4.48 -3.79
CA GLY A 8 5.64 -5.88 -3.71
C GLY A 8 6.55 -6.76 -4.54
N GLN A 9 6.48 -8.08 -4.32
CA GLN A 9 7.31 -9.00 -5.08
C GLN A 9 7.09 -8.84 -6.61
N LYS A 10 8.09 -9.20 -7.42
CA LYS A 10 7.92 -9.26 -8.88
C LYS A 10 6.68 -10.08 -9.24
N GLU A 11 6.00 -9.65 -10.31
CA GLU A 11 4.79 -10.27 -10.85
C GLU A 11 3.55 -10.23 -9.93
N THR A 12 3.54 -9.60 -8.75
CA THR A 12 2.34 -9.51 -7.88
C THR A 12 1.20 -8.65 -8.42
N GLY A 13 1.22 -8.29 -9.71
CA GLY A 13 0.09 -7.64 -10.39
C GLY A 13 -0.16 -6.21 -9.91
N LYS A 14 0.85 -5.47 -9.46
CA LYS A 14 0.71 -4.09 -8.95
C LYS A 14 0.15 -3.16 -10.02
N ILE A 15 0.63 -3.25 -11.26
CA ILE A 15 0.13 -2.43 -12.37
C ILE A 15 -1.29 -2.86 -12.73
N ALA A 16 -1.58 -4.16 -12.80
CA ALA A 16 -2.93 -4.67 -12.99
C ALA A 16 -3.90 -4.20 -11.89
N LEU A 17 -3.47 -4.17 -10.63
CA LEU A 17 -4.25 -3.65 -9.50
C LEU A 17 -4.57 -2.16 -9.70
N LEU A 18 -3.57 -1.33 -10.00
CA LEU A 18 -3.79 0.10 -10.24
C LEU A 18 -4.72 0.34 -11.43
N LYS A 19 -4.61 -0.44 -12.51
CA LYS A 19 -5.53 -0.38 -13.66
C LYS A 19 -6.98 -0.75 -13.30
N ARG A 20 -7.16 -1.67 -12.36
CA ARG A 20 -8.51 -2.04 -11.88
C ARG A 20 -9.10 -0.97 -10.96
N LEU A 21 -8.25 -0.24 -10.22
CA LEU A 21 -8.68 0.81 -9.29
C LEU A 21 -8.95 2.15 -9.99
N PHE A 22 -8.16 2.48 -11.00
CA PHE A 22 -8.11 3.81 -11.58
C PHE A 22 -8.28 3.79 -13.10
N GLU A 23 -9.15 4.66 -13.58
CA GLU A 23 -9.26 4.97 -15.01
C GLU A 23 -8.02 5.76 -15.46
N GLY A 24 -7.52 5.48 -16.67
CA GLY A 24 -6.42 6.24 -17.28
C GLY A 24 -5.00 5.72 -16.98
N VAL A 25 -4.86 4.67 -16.16
CA VAL A 25 -3.57 3.94 -16.04
C VAL A 25 -3.36 3.13 -17.33
N THR A 26 -2.47 3.59 -18.21
CA THR A 26 -2.29 3.04 -19.57
C THR A 26 -1.22 1.93 -19.67
N GLU A 27 -1.07 1.36 -20.88
CA GLU A 27 -0.41 0.11 -21.28
C GLU A 27 1.05 -0.09 -20.79
N ARG A 28 1.23 -0.45 -19.52
CA ARG A 28 2.42 -1.12 -19.00
C ARG A 28 2.08 -2.55 -18.55
N SER A 29 2.96 -3.51 -18.79
CA SER A 29 2.75 -4.89 -18.35
C SER A 29 3.38 -5.11 -16.97
N ASP A 30 2.82 -6.01 -16.17
CA ASP A 30 3.49 -6.49 -14.94
C ASP A 30 4.66 -7.45 -15.26
N GLU A 31 4.85 -7.83 -16.53
CA GLU A 31 5.94 -8.69 -17.00
C GLU A 31 7.27 -7.93 -17.15
N ASP A 32 7.21 -6.61 -17.24
CA ASP A 32 8.39 -5.73 -17.28
C ASP A 32 8.92 -5.46 -15.86
N ASP A 33 10.22 -5.17 -15.76
CA ASP A 33 10.78 -4.58 -14.55
C ASP A 33 10.22 -3.16 -14.40
N ASN A 34 9.29 -3.01 -13.45
CA ASN A 34 8.63 -1.74 -13.16
C ASN A 34 9.18 -1.08 -11.89
N SER A 35 10.32 -1.54 -11.36
CA SER A 35 10.95 -0.90 -10.20
C SER A 35 11.38 0.54 -10.53
N GLY A 36 11.10 1.49 -9.65
CA GLY A 36 11.33 2.91 -9.88
C GLY A 36 10.38 3.57 -10.90
N LEU A 37 9.31 2.89 -11.34
CA LEU A 37 8.30 3.49 -12.22
C LEU A 37 7.46 4.51 -11.43
N ILE A 38 7.24 5.68 -12.02
CA ILE A 38 6.34 6.70 -11.46
C ILE A 38 5.12 6.84 -12.37
N LEU A 39 3.95 6.52 -11.83
CA LEU A 39 2.65 6.76 -12.47
C LEU A 39 2.08 8.06 -11.92
N SER A 40 2.24 9.15 -12.68
CA SER A 40 1.82 10.48 -12.25
C SER A 40 0.41 10.84 -12.69
N ASN A 41 -0.23 11.75 -11.94
CA ASN A 41 -1.54 12.31 -12.24
C ASN A 41 -2.66 11.27 -12.38
N VAL A 42 -2.65 10.23 -11.55
CA VAL A 42 -3.73 9.23 -11.50
C VAL A 42 -4.95 9.85 -10.80
N PRO A 43 -6.09 10.02 -11.48
CA PRO A 43 -7.22 10.74 -10.92
C PRO A 43 -7.95 9.92 -9.87
N LEU A 44 -8.20 10.52 -8.71
CA LEU A 44 -9.09 10.02 -7.66
C LEU A 44 -10.27 10.99 -7.52
N SER A 45 -11.50 10.50 -7.67
CA SER A 45 -12.70 11.31 -7.52
C SER A 45 -13.70 10.63 -6.61
N THR A 46 -14.16 11.37 -5.60
CA THR A 46 -15.26 10.99 -4.72
C THR A 46 -16.47 11.89 -4.98
N ARG A 47 -17.53 11.74 -4.18
CA ARG A 47 -18.66 12.69 -4.18
C ARG A 47 -18.31 14.04 -3.56
N TYR A 48 -17.24 14.12 -2.77
CA TYR A 48 -16.93 15.26 -1.92
C TYR A 48 -15.70 16.04 -2.40
N TYR A 49 -14.75 15.37 -3.06
CA TYR A 49 -13.54 15.96 -3.55
C TYR A 49 -12.99 15.19 -4.74
N SER A 50 -12.05 15.81 -5.44
CA SER A 50 -11.19 15.17 -6.44
C SER A 50 -9.73 15.53 -6.15
N CYS A 51 -8.82 14.62 -6.46
CA CYS A 51 -7.39 14.89 -6.43
C CYS A 51 -6.67 14.00 -7.46
N ASN A 52 -5.38 14.25 -7.62
CA ASN A 52 -4.50 13.39 -8.39
C ASN A 52 -3.52 12.72 -7.44
N LEU A 53 -3.23 11.44 -7.69
CA LEU A 53 -2.25 10.64 -6.98
C LEU A 53 -1.06 10.36 -7.89
N ASP A 54 0.12 10.33 -7.30
CA ASP A 54 1.33 9.80 -7.93
C ASP A 54 1.70 8.49 -7.24
N PHE A 55 1.79 7.40 -8.02
CA PHE A 55 2.24 6.10 -7.52
C PHE A 55 3.69 5.85 -7.89
N MET A 56 4.53 5.62 -6.89
CA MET A 56 5.90 5.14 -7.05
C MET A 56 5.86 3.62 -6.93
N VAL A 57 6.13 2.92 -8.03
CA VAL A 57 6.04 1.46 -8.11
C VAL A 57 7.43 0.88 -7.90
N ASP A 58 7.59 0.06 -6.86
CA ASP A 58 8.82 -0.65 -6.55
C ASP A 58 8.60 -2.17 -6.55
N GLN A 59 9.68 -2.90 -6.82
CA GLN A 59 9.67 -4.35 -6.88
C GLN A 59 10.87 -4.95 -6.18
N TYR A 60 10.68 -6.11 -5.56
CA TYR A 60 11.74 -6.95 -5.04
C TYR A 60 11.56 -8.39 -5.55
N ALA A 61 12.66 -9.12 -5.73
CA ALA A 61 12.64 -10.50 -6.19
C ALA A 61 12.47 -11.51 -5.04
N ASP A 62 13.14 -11.26 -3.92
CA ASP A 62 13.22 -12.17 -2.78
C ASP A 62 13.33 -11.44 -1.43
N SER A 63 13.40 -12.20 -0.34
CA SER A 63 13.44 -11.66 1.03
C SER A 63 14.69 -10.83 1.34
N ASN A 64 15.81 -11.02 0.62
CA ASN A 64 16.99 -10.18 0.80
C ASN A 64 16.76 -8.82 0.12
N GLU A 65 16.28 -8.82 -1.12
CA GLU A 65 15.92 -7.57 -1.81
C GLU A 65 14.83 -6.78 -1.06
N TRP A 66 13.87 -7.47 -0.43
CA TRP A 66 12.90 -6.81 0.45
C TRP A 66 13.56 -6.19 1.68
N ALA A 67 14.47 -6.91 2.33
CA ALA A 67 15.22 -6.36 3.47
C ALA A 67 16.07 -5.16 3.06
N ASP A 68 16.69 -5.20 1.88
CA ASP A 68 17.46 -4.10 1.31
C ASP A 68 16.55 -2.89 1.05
N TRP A 69 15.38 -3.08 0.42
CA TRP A 69 14.40 -2.00 0.20
C TRP A 69 13.96 -1.34 1.53
N CYS A 70 13.69 -2.14 2.56
CA CYS A 70 13.37 -1.62 3.89
C CYS A 70 14.53 -0.81 4.50
N GLN A 71 15.79 -1.25 4.32
CA GLN A 71 16.96 -0.50 4.79
C GLN A 71 17.16 0.79 4.02
N GLU A 72 16.99 0.76 2.70
CA GLU A 72 17.11 1.92 1.82
C GLU A 72 16.09 3.00 2.19
N ILE A 73 14.81 2.63 2.33
CA ILE A 73 13.76 3.60 2.69
C ILE A 73 13.94 4.16 4.10
N LEU A 74 14.61 3.45 5.02
CA LEU A 74 14.95 3.93 6.35
C LEU A 74 16.25 4.77 6.37
N GLY A 75 17.05 4.71 5.31
CA GLY A 75 18.31 5.44 5.19
C GLY A 75 18.12 6.96 5.20
N VAL A 76 19.17 7.69 5.59
CA VAL A 76 19.15 9.17 5.62
C VAL A 76 18.89 9.79 4.24
N GLU A 77 19.33 9.12 3.18
CA GLU A 77 19.13 9.55 1.79
C GLU A 77 17.65 9.54 1.36
N ALA A 78 16.83 8.72 2.01
CA ALA A 78 15.39 8.61 1.76
C ALA A 78 14.54 9.54 2.65
N LEU A 79 15.16 10.43 3.44
CA LEU A 79 14.44 11.33 4.34
C LEU A 79 13.39 12.15 3.58
N ASP A 80 13.79 12.85 2.52
CA ASP A 80 12.89 13.68 1.70
C ASP A 80 11.73 12.87 1.10
N LEU A 81 11.98 11.61 0.76
CA LEU A 81 10.95 10.68 0.28
C LEU A 81 9.95 10.35 1.40
N ARG A 82 10.44 9.98 2.59
CA ARG A 82 9.60 9.71 3.77
C ARG A 82 8.79 10.94 4.21
N GLU A 83 9.34 12.15 4.08
CA GLU A 83 8.58 13.37 4.41
C GLU A 83 7.44 13.64 3.42
N ALA A 84 7.61 13.25 2.16
CA ALA A 84 6.70 13.59 1.08
C ALA A 84 5.66 12.49 0.76
N VAL A 85 5.83 11.28 1.28
CA VAL A 85 4.92 10.16 1.04
C VAL A 85 3.66 10.28 1.92
N ASN A 86 2.51 9.98 1.35
CA ASN A 86 1.20 9.97 2.03
C ASN A 86 0.67 8.56 2.25
N GLY A 87 1.43 7.54 1.89
CA GLY A 87 1.05 6.16 2.08
C GLY A 87 2.02 5.16 1.47
N ILE A 88 2.08 3.98 2.07
CA ILE A 88 2.74 2.81 1.50
C ILE A 88 1.70 1.70 1.35
N ILE A 89 1.72 1.05 0.20
CA ILE A 89 0.90 -0.11 -0.13
C ILE A 89 1.85 -1.26 -0.40
N PHE A 90 1.80 -2.29 0.44
CA PHE A 90 2.59 -3.51 0.28
C PHE A 90 1.76 -4.61 -0.35
N VAL A 91 2.17 -5.16 -1.50
CA VAL A 91 1.45 -6.19 -2.24
C VAL A 91 2.21 -7.51 -2.22
N PHE A 92 1.58 -8.56 -1.71
CA PHE A 92 2.22 -9.86 -1.51
C PHE A 92 1.31 -11.03 -1.90
N ASP A 93 1.90 -12.22 -2.04
CA ASP A 93 1.17 -13.48 -2.16
C ASP A 93 1.11 -14.18 -0.80
N PHE A 94 -0.07 -14.59 -0.35
CA PHE A 94 -0.28 -15.30 0.92
C PHE A 94 0.51 -16.62 1.01
N SER A 95 0.92 -17.20 -0.12
CA SER A 95 1.79 -18.38 -0.16
C SER A 95 3.27 -18.07 0.11
N SER A 96 3.64 -16.80 0.27
CA SER A 96 5.01 -16.40 0.61
C SER A 96 5.40 -16.87 2.01
N ASN A 97 6.49 -17.64 2.12
CA ASN A 97 7.01 -18.13 3.40
C ASN A 97 7.59 -17.01 4.27
N SER A 98 7.89 -15.83 3.72
CA SER A 98 8.48 -14.70 4.46
C SER A 98 7.44 -13.68 4.94
N ILE A 99 6.15 -13.86 4.65
CA ILE A 99 5.15 -12.79 4.82
C ILE A 99 5.10 -12.22 6.25
N LEU A 100 5.16 -13.06 7.29
CA LEU A 100 5.13 -12.58 8.67
C LEU A 100 6.36 -11.73 9.02
N GLN A 101 7.53 -12.11 8.49
CA GLN A 101 8.75 -11.34 8.63
C GLN A 101 8.67 -10.04 7.81
N ASP A 102 8.07 -10.09 6.63
CA ASP A 102 7.97 -8.95 5.73
C ASP A 102 7.02 -7.89 6.28
N LEU A 103 5.87 -8.29 6.87
CA LEU A 103 5.00 -7.41 7.63
C LEU A 103 5.71 -6.79 8.84
N THR A 104 6.61 -7.54 9.48
CA THR A 104 7.42 -7.01 10.59
C THR A 104 8.37 -5.91 10.13
N ARG A 105 9.09 -6.12 9.03
CA ARG A 105 9.94 -5.07 8.45
C ARG A 105 9.12 -3.87 7.98
N LEU A 106 7.95 -4.11 7.39
CA LEU A 106 7.03 -3.03 6.98
C LEU A 106 6.57 -2.20 8.17
N SER A 107 6.27 -2.82 9.32
CA SER A 107 5.93 -2.07 10.54
C SER A 107 7.06 -1.17 11.03
N GLU A 108 8.32 -1.61 10.92
CA GLU A 108 9.48 -0.79 11.29
C GLU A 108 9.60 0.45 10.38
N VAL A 109 9.29 0.31 9.08
CA VAL A 109 9.21 1.45 8.15
C VAL A 109 8.12 2.43 8.57
N TYR A 110 6.93 1.94 8.92
CA TYR A 110 5.84 2.80 9.39
C TYR A 110 6.15 3.51 10.70
N ASP A 111 6.75 2.79 11.66
CA ASP A 111 7.14 3.35 12.96
C ASP A 111 8.15 4.49 12.78
N GLN A 112 9.13 4.33 11.89
CA GLN A 112 10.10 5.39 11.60
C GLN A 112 9.42 6.61 10.98
N ILE A 113 8.56 6.43 9.97
CA ILE A 113 7.83 7.53 9.33
C ILE A 113 6.96 8.26 10.37
N GLU A 114 6.29 7.53 11.24
CA GLU A 114 5.44 8.09 12.28
C GLU A 114 6.24 8.89 13.32
N GLN A 115 7.33 8.32 13.84
CA GLN A 115 8.22 9.04 14.78
C GLN A 115 8.75 10.33 14.18
N GLU A 116 9.25 10.26 12.94
CA GLU A 116 9.74 11.41 12.20
C GLU A 116 8.67 12.47 11.97
N PHE A 117 7.45 12.05 11.60
CA PHE A 117 6.32 12.93 11.40
C PHE A 117 5.94 13.65 12.70
N LEU A 118 5.87 12.95 13.83
CA LEU A 118 5.50 13.51 15.13
C LEU A 118 6.55 14.51 15.66
N LEU A 119 7.84 14.28 15.36
CA LEU A 119 8.91 15.24 15.70
C LEU A 119 8.73 16.59 14.99
N ARG A 120 8.20 16.57 13.76
CA ARG A 120 7.98 17.77 12.93
C ARG A 120 6.61 18.40 13.17
N ASN A 121 5.60 17.60 13.52
CA ASN A 121 4.21 18.01 13.67
C ASN A 121 3.73 17.82 15.12
N LYS A 122 4.17 18.70 16.02
CA LYS A 122 3.96 18.57 17.48
C LYS A 122 2.50 18.59 17.94
N ASP A 123 1.60 19.11 17.12
CA ASP A 123 0.16 19.15 17.41
C ASP A 123 -0.59 17.93 16.85
N SER A 124 0.10 17.08 16.09
CA SER A 124 -0.44 15.83 15.55
C SER A 124 -0.26 14.68 16.53
N ILE A 125 -1.20 13.73 16.51
CA ILE A 125 -1.20 12.56 17.41
C ILE A 125 -0.60 11.33 16.72
N GLN A 126 -0.72 11.25 15.39
CA GLN A 126 -0.23 10.15 14.57
C GLN A 126 0.04 10.64 13.14
N TRP A 127 0.78 9.84 12.37
CA TRP A 127 0.87 10.03 10.93
C TRP A 127 -0.40 9.51 10.25
N GLU A 128 -1.07 10.36 9.46
CA GLU A 128 -2.34 10.04 8.77
C GLU A 128 -2.15 9.40 7.39
N GLY A 129 -0.96 8.87 7.12
CA GLY A 129 -0.68 8.18 5.86
C GLY A 129 -1.28 6.78 5.78
N ILE A 130 -1.41 6.26 4.56
CA ILE A 130 -1.92 4.91 4.32
C ILE A 130 -0.88 3.88 4.79
N LYS A 131 -1.31 2.98 5.69
CA LYS A 131 -0.56 1.80 6.15
C LYS A 131 -1.27 0.52 5.66
N LEU A 132 -1.11 0.18 4.38
CA LEU A 132 -1.91 -0.87 3.72
C LEU A 132 -1.06 -2.04 3.25
N ALA A 133 -1.50 -3.26 3.57
CA ALA A 133 -1.02 -4.50 2.99
C ALA A 133 -2.14 -5.16 2.17
N ILE A 134 -1.78 -5.71 1.01
CA ILE A 134 -2.70 -6.30 0.06
C ILE A 134 -2.22 -7.72 -0.23
N GLY A 135 -3.01 -8.70 0.21
CA GLY A 135 -2.75 -10.10 -0.03
C GLY A 135 -3.45 -10.60 -1.30
N LEU A 136 -2.72 -11.39 -2.08
CA LEU A 136 -3.21 -12.14 -3.22
C LEU A 136 -3.01 -13.63 -2.97
N SER A 137 -3.77 -14.47 -3.66
CA SER A 137 -3.63 -15.92 -3.53
C SER A 137 -3.62 -16.55 -4.92
N ARG A 138 -2.44 -16.98 -5.39
CA ARG A 138 -2.30 -17.73 -6.66
C ARG A 138 -2.58 -19.23 -6.49
N SER A 139 -2.57 -19.71 -5.25
CA SER A 139 -2.80 -21.11 -4.89
C SER A 139 -3.49 -21.19 -3.53
N PRO A 140 -4.29 -22.23 -3.24
CA PRO A 140 -4.94 -22.37 -1.94
C PRO A 140 -3.95 -22.24 -0.77
N VAL A 141 -4.27 -21.35 0.17
CA VAL A 141 -3.49 -21.12 1.39
C VAL A 141 -4.25 -21.71 2.57
N ALA A 142 -3.53 -22.33 3.50
CA ALA A 142 -4.13 -22.90 4.70
C ALA A 142 -4.75 -21.79 5.57
N GLN A 143 -5.95 -22.01 6.10
CA GLN A 143 -6.64 -21.03 6.94
C GLN A 143 -5.78 -20.52 8.10
N GLN A 144 -5.01 -21.42 8.74
CA GLN A 144 -4.09 -21.05 9.82
C GLN A 144 -3.07 -19.97 9.39
N VAL A 145 -2.54 -20.06 8.16
CA VAL A 145 -1.58 -19.07 7.65
C VAL A 145 -2.28 -17.73 7.43
N LEU A 146 -3.51 -17.75 6.90
CA LEU A 146 -4.31 -16.53 6.75
C LEU A 146 -4.55 -15.88 8.11
N ASP A 147 -5.04 -16.65 9.09
CA ASP A 147 -5.31 -16.17 10.45
C ASP A 147 -4.06 -15.52 11.08
N GLU A 148 -2.90 -16.18 10.98
CA GLU A 148 -1.62 -15.64 11.48
C GLU A 148 -1.22 -14.33 10.80
N VAL A 149 -1.45 -14.21 9.48
CA VAL A 149 -1.17 -12.99 8.70
C VAL A 149 -2.14 -11.86 9.09
N TYR A 150 -3.43 -12.15 9.28
CA TYR A 150 -4.42 -11.18 9.74
C TYR A 150 -4.09 -10.67 11.15
N ASP A 151 -3.81 -11.58 12.09
CA ASP A 151 -3.45 -11.25 13.47
C ASP A 151 -2.17 -10.39 13.51
N THR A 152 -1.15 -10.78 12.75
CA THR A 152 0.13 -10.04 12.67
C THR A 152 -0.07 -8.65 12.07
N SER A 153 -0.87 -8.52 11.01
CA SER A 153 -1.17 -7.23 10.39
C SER A 153 -1.90 -6.30 11.35
N LEU A 154 -2.90 -6.83 12.07
CA LEU A 154 -3.67 -6.10 13.06
C LEU A 154 -2.80 -5.63 14.23
N GLU A 155 -1.97 -6.52 14.80
CA GLU A 155 -1.03 -6.19 15.88
C GLU A 155 -0.11 -5.03 15.49
N LYS A 156 0.30 -4.97 14.23
CA LYS A 156 1.21 -3.97 13.67
C LYS A 156 0.51 -2.68 13.22
N GLY A 157 -0.81 -2.59 13.37
CA GLY A 157 -1.58 -1.43 12.88
C GLY A 157 -1.53 -1.27 11.36
N ILE A 158 -1.35 -2.37 10.63
CA ILE A 158 -1.35 -2.42 9.16
C ILE A 158 -2.72 -2.92 8.72
N GLU A 159 -3.42 -2.15 7.90
CA GLU A 159 -4.67 -2.59 7.33
C GLU A 159 -4.41 -3.66 6.26
N LEU A 160 -5.03 -4.84 6.39
CA LEU A 160 -4.88 -5.94 5.43
C LEU A 160 -6.14 -6.10 4.59
N VAL A 161 -5.97 -6.11 3.27
CA VAL A 161 -7.04 -6.41 2.32
C VAL A 161 -6.68 -7.65 1.51
N ASP A 162 -7.56 -8.66 1.56
CA ASP A 162 -7.46 -9.87 0.75
C ASP A 162 -8.19 -9.67 -0.60
N LEU A 163 -7.43 -9.66 -1.69
CA LEU A 163 -7.94 -9.55 -3.05
C LEU A 163 -8.36 -10.88 -3.69
N SER A 164 -8.15 -12.00 -3.00
CA SER A 164 -8.70 -13.30 -3.40
C SER A 164 -10.20 -13.42 -3.07
N ILE A 165 -10.73 -12.52 -2.23
CA ILE A 165 -12.16 -12.40 -1.99
C ILE A 165 -12.82 -11.71 -3.20
N ASP A 166 -13.59 -12.47 -3.97
CA ASP A 166 -14.34 -11.96 -5.13
C ASP A 166 -15.48 -11.01 -4.74
N SER A 167 -16.03 -11.18 -3.53
CA SER A 167 -17.10 -10.32 -3.04
C SER A 167 -16.60 -8.90 -2.76
N GLN A 168 -17.40 -7.92 -3.16
CA GLN A 168 -17.14 -6.50 -2.85
C GLN A 168 -17.61 -6.12 -1.45
N GLU A 169 -18.36 -7.00 -0.77
CA GLU A 169 -18.87 -6.79 0.58
C GLU A 169 -18.71 -8.06 1.43
N ASN A 170 -18.45 -7.90 2.73
CA ASN A 170 -18.46 -9.00 3.69
C ASN A 170 -19.90 -9.31 4.18
N ASP A 171 -20.05 -10.30 5.05
CA ASP A 171 -21.35 -10.71 5.61
C ASP A 171 -22.07 -9.62 6.43
N TYR A 172 -21.37 -8.52 6.74
CA TYR A 172 -21.89 -7.36 7.47
C TYR A 172 -22.20 -6.17 6.55
N GLY A 173 -22.00 -6.30 5.23
CA GLY A 173 -22.21 -5.24 4.25
C GLY A 173 -21.08 -4.19 4.20
N GLU A 174 -19.96 -4.44 4.86
CA GLU A 174 -18.77 -3.59 4.79
C GLU A 174 -17.98 -3.91 3.53
N ALA A 175 -17.24 -2.94 2.98
CA ALA A 175 -16.46 -3.15 1.78
C ALA A 175 -15.39 -4.23 1.98
N ALA A 176 -15.25 -5.11 0.98
CA ALA A 176 -14.24 -6.16 0.91
C ALA A 176 -13.49 -6.13 -0.42
N GLY A 177 -12.37 -6.86 -0.50
CA GLY A 177 -11.56 -6.98 -1.71
C GLY A 177 -11.19 -5.64 -2.32
N ILE A 178 -11.30 -5.52 -3.64
CA ILE A 178 -10.89 -4.31 -4.36
C ILE A 178 -11.69 -3.06 -3.98
N ARG A 179 -12.97 -3.19 -3.60
CA ARG A 179 -13.76 -2.04 -3.11
C ARG A 179 -13.20 -1.51 -1.80
N ARG A 180 -12.70 -2.38 -0.91
CA ARG A 180 -12.06 -1.93 0.33
C ARG A 180 -10.79 -1.13 0.04
N VAL A 181 -9.94 -1.59 -0.89
CA VAL A 181 -8.75 -0.83 -1.32
C VAL A 181 -9.15 0.56 -1.83
N LYS A 182 -10.19 0.63 -2.67
CA LYS A 182 -10.71 1.90 -3.18
C LYS A 182 -11.24 2.80 -2.07
N GLU A 183 -12.01 2.27 -1.13
CA GLU A 183 -12.53 3.02 0.02
C GLU A 183 -11.41 3.61 0.89
N ILE A 184 -10.35 2.83 1.19
CA ILE A 184 -9.19 3.32 1.93
C ILE A 184 -8.55 4.53 1.22
N LEU A 185 -8.34 4.42 -0.10
CA LEU A 185 -7.80 5.52 -0.90
C LEU A 185 -8.72 6.74 -0.94
N GLU A 186 -10.04 6.55 -1.03
CA GLU A 186 -11.04 7.62 -1.07
C GLU A 186 -11.26 8.31 0.29
N THR A 187 -10.98 7.63 1.39
CA THR A 187 -11.13 8.16 2.76
C THR A 187 -9.85 8.76 3.33
N CYS A 188 -8.71 8.57 2.67
CA CYS A 188 -7.43 9.16 3.07
C CYS A 188 -7.47 10.70 3.06
N SER A 189 -6.79 11.31 4.04
CA SER A 189 -6.65 12.75 4.20
C SER A 189 -5.57 13.30 3.24
N TRP A 190 -5.93 13.44 1.97
CA TRP A 190 -4.99 13.93 0.95
C TRP A 190 -4.67 15.42 1.14
N PRO A 191 -3.38 15.83 1.14
CA PRO A 191 -3.00 17.24 1.26
C PRO A 191 -3.52 18.13 0.12
N ASP A 192 -3.48 17.64 -1.11
CA ASP A 192 -3.89 18.40 -2.30
C ASP A 192 -5.23 17.90 -2.84
N VAL A 193 -6.33 18.51 -2.40
CA VAL A 193 -7.69 18.18 -2.87
C VAL A 193 -8.43 19.39 -3.45
N VAL A 194 -9.22 19.14 -4.49
CA VAL A 194 -10.21 20.07 -5.03
C VAL A 194 -11.58 19.64 -4.54
N LYS A 195 -12.17 20.42 -3.62
CA LYS A 195 -13.53 20.17 -3.10
C LYS A 195 -14.56 20.32 -4.20
N LEU A 196 -15.42 19.32 -4.36
CA LEU A 196 -16.53 19.35 -5.29
C LEU A 196 -17.74 19.96 -4.56
N ARG A 197 -18.37 20.96 -5.19
CA ARG A 197 -19.54 21.66 -4.64
C ARG A 197 -20.83 20.91 -4.90
#